data_AF-A0AAU0VDD1-F1
#
_entry.id   AF-A0AAU0VDD1-F1
#
_cell.length_a   1.000
_cell.length_b   1.000
_cell.length_c   1.000
_cell.angle_alpha   90.00
_cell.angle_beta   90.00
_cell.angle_gamma   90.00
#
_symmetry.space_group_name_H-M   'P 1'
#
loop_
_entity.id
_entity.type
_entity.pdbx_description
1 polymer ?
#
loop_
_entity_poly.entity_id
_entity_poly.type
_entity_poly.pdbx_seq_one_letter_code
_entity_poly.pdbx_strand_id
1 'polypeptide(L)'
;MAWVNDPYSAPKEIRLNDLSNIVVALTSKLDVSLQEAADLVAQRVDVQVGRAPRRREPRRGRPLPPPAARRPPALTEMVEGLRTWMAGNALRAEETARYTDRATRRPAPCSTSPLI
;
A
#
# COMPACT_ATOMS: atom_id res chain seq x y z
N MET A 1 1.50 -2.20 3.97
CA MET A 1 1.32 -0.73 4.00
C MET A 1 1.73 -0.09 2.70
N ALA A 2 3.01 -0.15 2.29
CA ALA A 2 3.43 0.33 0.96
C ALA A 2 2.56 -0.25 -0.18
N TRP A 3 2.36 -1.57 -0.19
CA TRP A 3 1.55 -2.23 -1.22
C TRP A 3 0.04 -1.92 -1.19
N VAL A 4 -0.46 -1.25 -0.15
CA VAL A 4 -1.84 -0.74 -0.14
C VAL A 4 -1.91 0.60 -0.86
N ASN A 5 -0.85 1.41 -0.82
CA ASN A 5 -0.76 2.68 -1.56
C ASN A 5 -0.54 2.46 -3.06
N ASP A 6 0.26 1.45 -3.41
CA ASP A 6 0.76 1.27 -4.78
C ASP A 6 -0.36 1.13 -5.84
N PRO A 7 -1.47 0.39 -5.61
CA PRO A 7 -2.59 0.35 -6.56
C PRO A 7 -3.26 1.71 -6.82
N TYR A 8 -3.50 2.50 -5.77
CA TYR A 8 -4.17 3.81 -5.88
C TYR A 8 -3.24 4.90 -6.43
N SER A 9 -1.93 4.77 -6.20
CA SER A 9 -0.93 5.74 -6.64
C SER A 9 -0.37 5.47 -8.03
N ALA A 10 -0.54 4.26 -8.58
CA ALA A 10 0.02 3.87 -9.87
C ALA A 10 -0.35 4.83 -11.03
N PRO A 11 -1.61 5.29 -11.22
CA PRO A 11 -1.94 6.24 -12.29
C PRO A 11 -1.22 7.59 -12.16
N LYS A 12 -0.96 8.03 -10.93
CA LYS A 12 -0.20 9.26 -10.65
C LYS A 12 1.29 9.04 -10.93
N GLU A 13 1.85 7.96 -10.43
CA GLU A 13 3.29 7.67 -10.48
C GLU A 13 3.76 7.38 -11.91
N ILE A 14 2.95 6.69 -12.71
CA ILE A 14 3.18 6.51 -14.15
C ILE A 14 3.26 7.86 -14.88
N ARG A 15 2.35 8.80 -14.59
CA ARG A 15 2.37 10.15 -15.19
C ARG A 15 3.61 10.96 -14.79
N LEU A 16 4.16 10.69 -13.61
CA LEU A 16 5.36 11.35 -13.09
C LEU A 16 6.65 10.59 -13.44
N ASN A 17 6.55 9.48 -14.17
CA ASN A 17 7.65 8.57 -14.48
C ASN A 17 8.39 8.06 -13.22
N ASP A 18 7.67 7.89 -12.11
CA ASP A 18 8.17 7.23 -10.90
C ASP A 18 7.91 5.73 -11.00
N LEU A 19 8.99 4.95 -11.04
CA LEU A 19 8.96 3.50 -11.24
C LEU A 19 8.97 2.72 -9.92
N SER A 20 8.96 3.41 -8.77
CA SER A 20 8.99 2.81 -7.45
C SER A 20 7.62 2.29 -6.99
N ASN A 21 6.92 1.60 -7.88
CA ASN A 21 5.56 1.10 -7.65
C ASN A 21 5.46 -0.38 -8.03
N ILE A 22 4.94 -1.23 -7.14
CA ILE A 22 4.87 -2.66 -7.39
C ILE A 22 3.91 -3.03 -8.54
N VAL A 23 2.88 -2.23 -8.83
CA VAL A 23 2.00 -2.43 -9.99
C VAL A 23 2.80 -2.24 -11.28
N VAL A 24 3.59 -1.16 -11.37
CA VAL A 24 4.45 -0.88 -12.53
C VAL A 24 5.53 -1.96 -12.70
N ALA A 25 6.09 -2.45 -11.60
CA ALA A 25 7.05 -3.55 -11.66
C ALA A 25 6.42 -4.87 -12.14
N LEU A 26 5.15 -5.12 -11.80
CA LEU A 26 4.45 -6.35 -12.19
C LEU A 26 3.97 -6.34 -13.64
N THR A 27 3.50 -5.21 -14.16
CA THR A 27 3.13 -5.10 -15.58
C THR A 27 4.33 -5.43 -16.46
N SER A 28 5.51 -4.88 -16.15
CA SER A 28 6.73 -5.15 -16.91
C SER A 28 7.23 -6.59 -16.75
N LYS A 29 7.11 -7.19 -15.56
CA LYS A 29 7.67 -8.53 -15.31
C LYS A 29 6.77 -9.67 -15.79
N LEU A 30 5.46 -9.48 -15.79
CA LEU A 30 4.49 -10.53 -16.10
C LEU A 30 3.78 -10.31 -17.44
N ASP A 31 4.06 -9.20 -18.11
CA ASP A 31 3.40 -8.79 -19.36
C ASP A 31 1.87 -8.77 -19.22
N VAL A 32 1.39 -8.13 -18.16
CA VAL A 32 -0.04 -8.01 -17.82
C VAL A 32 -0.48 -6.55 -17.86
N SER A 33 -1.79 -6.33 -18.01
CA SER A 33 -2.36 -5.00 -17.93
C SER A 33 -2.19 -4.37 -16.55
N LEU A 34 -2.31 -3.04 -16.48
CA LEU A 34 -2.22 -2.30 -15.23
C LEU A 34 -3.28 -2.74 -14.22
N GLN A 35 -4.49 -3.05 -14.70
CA GLN A 35 -5.59 -3.53 -13.86
C GLN A 35 -5.28 -4.92 -13.29
N GLU A 36 -4.83 -5.86 -14.13
CA GLU A 36 -4.45 -7.21 -13.67
C GLU A 36 -3.31 -7.17 -12.66
N ALA A 37 -2.31 -6.31 -12.87
CA ALA A 37 -1.24 -6.09 -11.90
C ALA A 37 -1.77 -5.53 -10.57
N ALA A 38 -2.70 -4.58 -10.60
CA ALA A 38 -3.33 -4.03 -9.40
C ALA A 38 -4.15 -5.08 -8.65
N ASP A 39 -4.91 -5.91 -9.36
CA ASP A 39 -5.71 -7.00 -8.79
C ASP A 39 -4.81 -8.05 -8.12
N LEU A 40 -3.66 -8.39 -8.74
CA LEU A 40 -2.66 -9.27 -8.13
C LEU A 40 -2.06 -8.70 -6.84
N VAL A 41 -1.87 -7.38 -6.77
CA VAL A 41 -1.40 -6.71 -5.56
C VAL A 41 -2.47 -6.72 -4.49
N ALA A 42 -3.73 -6.44 -4.84
CA ALA A 42 -4.86 -6.51 -3.93
C ALA A 42 -5.01 -7.92 -3.32
N GLN A 43 -4.98 -8.96 -4.15
CA GLN A 43 -5.01 -10.36 -3.68
C GLN A 43 -3.85 -10.68 -2.72
N ARG A 44 -2.64 -10.19 -3.00
CA ARG A 44 -1.49 -10.37 -2.11
C ARG A 44 -1.66 -9.63 -0.79
N VAL A 45 -2.21 -8.41 -0.81
CA VAL A 45 -2.54 -7.65 0.39
C VAL A 45 -3.56 -8.41 1.23
N ASP A 46 -4.65 -8.88 0.63
CA ASP A 46 -5.71 -9.64 1.31
C ASP A 46 -5.17 -10.91 1.96
N VAL A 47 -4.32 -11.65 1.25
CA VAL A 47 -3.65 -12.84 1.81
C VAL A 47 -2.78 -12.48 3.01
N GLN A 48 -2.06 -11.36 2.99
CA GLN A 48 -1.22 -10.95 4.13
C GLN A 48 -2.05 -10.43 5.31
N VAL A 49 -3.12 -9.68 5.05
CA VAL A 49 -4.07 -9.22 6.07
C VAL A 49 -4.79 -10.41 6.70
N GLY A 50 -5.27 -11.37 5.92
CA GLY A 50 -5.88 -12.62 6.39
C GLY A 50 -4.91 -13.56 7.12
N ARG A 51 -3.61 -13.50 6.83
CA ARG A 51 -2.56 -14.24 7.55
C ARG A 51 -2.12 -13.57 8.86
N ALA A 52 -2.34 -12.27 9.03
CA ALA A 52 -1.97 -11.53 10.25
C ALA A 52 -2.62 -12.12 11.53
N PRO A 53 -3.91 -12.51 11.57
CA PRO A 53 -4.48 -13.17 12.74
C PRO A 53 -3.93 -14.59 12.97
N ARG A 54 -3.53 -15.32 11.92
CA ARG A 54 -3.02 -16.70 12.02
C ARG A 54 -1.58 -16.83 12.54
N ARG A 55 -0.77 -15.76 12.49
CA ARG A 55 0.59 -15.74 13.10
C ARG A 55 0.59 -15.68 14.63
N ARG A 56 -0.57 -15.72 15.28
CA ARG A 56 -0.67 -15.90 16.74
C ARG A 56 -0.36 -17.34 17.17
N GLU A 57 -0.43 -18.31 16.27
CA GLU A 57 0.01 -19.67 16.55
C GLU A 57 1.55 -19.76 16.44
N PRO A 58 2.23 -20.35 17.45
CA PRO A 58 3.63 -20.71 17.34
C PRO A 58 3.85 -21.51 16.05
N ARG A 59 4.78 -21.06 15.20
CA ARG A 59 5.28 -21.90 14.10
C ARG A 59 5.84 -23.17 14.74
N ARG A 60 5.16 -24.32 14.53
CA ARG A 60 5.64 -25.63 14.96
C ARG A 60 7.08 -25.81 14.43
N GLY A 61 8.06 -25.91 15.34
CA GLY A 61 9.45 -26.18 14.99
C GLY A 61 10.48 -25.10 15.37
N ARG A 62 10.08 -23.91 15.86
CA ARG A 62 11.04 -22.99 16.50
C ARG A 62 10.84 -23.05 18.02
N PRO A 63 11.89 -23.33 18.83
CA PRO A 63 11.79 -23.15 20.26
C PRO A 63 11.45 -21.68 20.50
N LEU A 64 10.21 -21.41 20.92
CA LEU A 64 9.91 -20.13 21.50
C LEU A 64 10.68 -20.08 22.83
N PRO A 65 11.30 -18.94 23.19
CA PRO A 65 11.79 -18.77 24.54
C PRO A 65 10.68 -19.12 25.53
N PRO A 66 11.02 -19.69 26.71
CA PRO A 66 10.04 -20.09 27.72
C PRO A 66 9.03 -18.97 27.93
N PRO A 67 7.75 -19.27 28.20
CA PRO A 67 6.67 -18.29 28.20
C PRO A 67 6.97 -17.22 29.24
N ALA A 68 7.67 -16.17 28.83
CA ALA A 68 7.77 -14.95 29.58
C ALA A 68 6.33 -14.45 29.68
N ALA A 69 5.90 -14.30 30.93
CA ALA A 69 4.61 -13.81 31.38
C ALA A 69 3.93 -12.90 30.36
N ARG A 70 2.62 -13.11 30.13
CA ARG A 70 1.66 -12.20 29.46
C ARG A 70 2.32 -11.17 28.54
N ARG A 71 2.14 -11.30 27.21
CA ARG A 71 2.51 -10.25 26.24
C ARG A 71 2.26 -8.86 26.85
N PRO A 72 3.31 -8.03 27.02
CA PRO A 72 3.18 -6.69 27.57
C PRO A 72 1.96 -5.99 26.95
N PRO A 73 1.08 -5.36 27.74
CA PRO A 73 -0.10 -4.66 27.23
C PRO A 73 0.24 -3.73 26.05
N ALA A 74 1.37 -3.02 26.13
CA ALA A 74 1.91 -2.19 25.07
C ALA A 74 2.14 -2.91 23.72
N LEU A 75 2.57 -4.18 23.72
CA LEU A 75 2.72 -4.95 22.47
C LEU A 75 1.36 -5.35 21.89
N THR A 76 0.38 -5.60 22.74
CA THR A 76 -0.99 -5.88 22.30
C THR A 76 -1.62 -4.62 21.70
N GLU A 77 -1.49 -3.48 22.39
CA GLU A 77 -1.94 -2.17 21.91
C GLU A 77 -1.23 -1.77 20.61
N MET A 78 0.08 -2.00 20.48
CA MET A 78 0.82 -1.75 19.24
C MET A 78 0.28 -2.59 18.08
N VAL A 79 -0.05 -3.87 18.30
CA VAL A 79 -0.61 -4.74 17.26
C VAL A 79 -2.01 -4.28 16.85
N GLU A 80 -2.86 -3.89 17.81
CA GLU A 80 -4.18 -3.35 17.48
C GLU A 80 -4.05 -1.98 16.78
N GLY A 81 -3.13 -1.11 17.20
CA GLY A 81 -2.82 0.15 16.52
C GLY A 81 -2.36 -0.05 15.08
N LEU A 82 -1.52 -1.06 14.80
CA LEU A 82 -1.13 -1.42 13.44
C LEU A 82 -2.32 -1.89 12.59
N ARG A 83 -3.29 -2.61 13.18
CA ARG A 83 -4.52 -3.01 12.48
C ARG A 83 -5.41 -1.84 12.15
N THR A 84 -5.65 -0.97 13.13
CA THR A 84 -6.41 0.27 12.92
C THR A 84 -5.74 1.14 11.86
N TRP A 85 -4.41 1.23 11.88
CA TRP A 85 -3.67 1.96 10.86
C TRP A 85 -3.81 1.33 9.46
N MET A 86 -3.75 0.00 9.34
CA MET A 86 -3.98 -0.71 8.06
C MET A 86 -5.37 -0.40 7.49
N ALA A 87 -6.41 -0.52 8.30
CA ALA A 87 -7.79 -0.25 7.87
C ALA A 87 -7.99 1.24 7.53
N GLY A 88 -7.52 2.14 8.39
CA GLY A 88 -7.64 3.58 8.17
C GLY A 88 -6.87 4.07 6.95
N ASN A 89 -5.72 3.45 6.64
CA ASN A 89 -4.96 3.80 5.44
C ASN A 89 -5.69 3.39 4.14
N ALA A 90 -6.38 2.24 4.14
CA ALA A 90 -7.18 1.81 3.00
C ALA A 90 -8.38 2.74 2.77
N LEU A 91 -9.16 3.02 3.83
CA LEU A 91 -10.31 3.94 3.77
C LEU A 91 -9.89 5.34 3.32
N ARG A 92 -8.81 5.88 3.90
CA ARG A 92 -8.26 7.18 3.50
C ARG A 92 -7.84 7.17 2.03
N ALA A 93 -7.27 6.07 1.52
CA ALA A 93 -6.82 5.99 0.13
C ALA A 93 -7.99 6.07 -0.86
N GLU A 94 -9.16 5.54 -0.51
CA GLU A 94 -10.37 5.65 -1.33
C GLU A 94 -10.97 7.07 -1.32
N GLU A 95 -10.94 7.73 -0.17
CA GLU A 95 -11.63 9.01 0.03
C GLU A 95 -10.76 10.24 -0.30
N THR A 96 -9.44 10.10 -0.32
CA THR A 96 -8.55 11.25 -0.44
C THR A 96 -8.49 11.81 -1.86
N ALA A 97 -8.65 13.14 -1.96
CA ALA A 97 -8.44 13.88 -3.22
C ALA A 97 -7.02 13.69 -3.79
N ARG A 98 -6.04 13.26 -2.98
CA ARG A 98 -4.64 13.07 -3.39
C ARG A 98 -4.46 12.10 -4.56
N TYR A 99 -5.33 11.10 -4.70
CA TYR A 99 -5.27 10.12 -5.80
C TYR A 99 -6.23 10.46 -6.94
N THR A 100 -7.09 11.47 -6.79
CA THR A 100 -7.97 11.93 -7.87
C THR A 100 -7.20 12.70 -8.95
N ASP A 101 -7.67 12.61 -10.19
CA ASP A 101 -7.10 13.30 -11.36
C ASP A 101 -6.99 14.82 -11.21
N ARG A 102 -7.81 15.41 -10.34
CA ARG A 102 -7.79 16.84 -10.07
C ARG A 102 -6.53 17.30 -9.32
N ALA A 103 -5.96 16.44 -8.47
CA ALA A 103 -4.73 16.73 -7.72
C ALA A 103 -3.44 16.44 -8.50
N THR A 104 -3.55 15.83 -9.68
CA THR A 104 -2.42 15.41 -10.52
C THR A 104 -2.35 16.16 -11.85
N ARG A 105 -3.27 17.10 -12.11
CA ARG A 105 -3.15 18.04 -13.22
C ARG A 105 -1.87 18.85 -13.08
N ARG A 106 -0.96 18.67 -14.04
CA ARG A 106 0.21 19.52 -14.22
C ARG A 106 -0.28 20.97 -14.37
N PRO A 107 0.25 21.95 -13.62
CA PRO A 107 -0.10 23.34 -13.86
C PRO A 107 0.20 23.68 -15.31
N ALA A 108 -0.73 24.38 -15.97
CA ALA A 108 -0.57 24.79 -17.36
C ALA A 108 0.77 25.52 -17.51
N PRO A 109 1.56 25.27 -18.57
CA PRO A 109 2.75 26.06 -18.84
C PRO A 109 2.31 27.53 -18.92
N CYS A 110 2.93 28.38 -18.10
CA CYS A 110 2.70 29.82 -18.18
C CYS A 110 3.04 30.27 -19.59
N SER A 111 2.03 30.69 -20.34
CA SER A 111 2.20 31.40 -21.60
C SER A 111 2.91 32.70 -21.29
N THR A 112 4.24 32.73 -21.40
CA THR A 112 4.96 33.99 -21.53
C THR A 112 4.60 34.57 -22.88
N SER A 113 3.61 35.46 -22.90
CA SER A 113 3.34 36.30 -24.06
C SER A 113 4.62 37.07 -24.40
N PRO A 114 5.07 37.08 -25.67
CA PRO A 114 6.17 37.93 -26.06
C PRO A 114 5.70 39.39 -25.95
N LEU A 115 6.43 40.17 -25.16
CA LEU A 115 6.31 41.63 -25.15
C LEU A 115 6.73 42.12 -26.54
N ILE A 116 5.80 42.75 -27.26
CA ILE A 116 6.08 43.59 -28.44
C ILE A 116 6.48 44.97 -27.93
#